data_AF-A0A7S3XJX6-F1
#
_entry.id   AF-A0A7S3XJX6-F1
#
_cell.length_a   1.000
_cell.length_b   1.000
_cell.length_c   1.000
_cell.angle_alpha   90.00
_cell.angle_beta   90.00
_cell.angle_gamma   90.00
#
_symmetry.space_group_name_H-M   'P 1'
#
loop_
_entity.id
_entity.type
_entity.pdbx_description
1 polymer ?
#
loop_
_entity_poly.entity_id
_entity_poly.type
_entity_poly.pdbx_seq_one_letter_code
_entity_poly.pdbx_strand_id
1 'polypeptide(L)'
;RVLAVTGRGAHFREALRRAYAGVNRVQFEGMHRRTDIGHRALSAPVRLGVLGSTRGSDLQPILEAIQAGELNAEVALVVSNKADAYILERARLHGVPARHIDGKGKKRAEFDAEVTAAFRDIGVQLVLCIGYMRILSPQFCQAWADRCLNVHPSLLPEFAGGMDLAVHRAVLDAGRPRSGCTVHWVTEEVDGGGIVVQEACEVAPGETPESLKAKVQALEGGAFIKAIELFREGKIGPEAKGLSYKDAGVDIDAGNELIERIKPACKSTRRPGCDADLGGFGGLFDLAAAGHRAEDTILVGATDGVGTKLRIAQDVGQHDGVGVDLVAMCVNDLIVQGAEPLFFLDYYATGALSVAEAAAVVEGIAEGCRQSNCGLIGGETAEMPSMYAPGEYDLAGFAVGAVRRGAMRPLPLRPGDAVLGLASSGVHSNGFSLVRKVLAVAGLGFSAPAPFAPGRSLADVLLTPTRIYVRALMPLMDKIKALAHITGGGLPENVPRVLAADTAVRIDVAASGWTLPPVFKWLKETGNLSQEELLRTFNAGVGMIVVVDPAEQDAVVRGLEVAGETVFRLGEVQARAGPDAPQVIINGSLD
;
A
#
# COMPACT_ATOMS: atom_id res chain seq x y z
N ARG A 1 47.71 20.25 13.15
CA ARG A 1 48.83 19.28 13.20
C ARG A 1 48.26 17.92 12.84
N VAL A 2 48.86 17.19 11.90
CA VAL A 2 48.44 15.81 11.59
C VAL A 2 49.27 14.88 12.48
N LEU A 3 48.60 14.05 13.27
CA LEU A 3 49.25 13.01 14.06
C LEU A 3 49.10 11.69 13.30
N ALA A 4 50.22 11.13 12.85
CA ALA A 4 50.25 9.81 12.25
C ALA A 4 50.45 8.77 13.36
N VAL A 5 49.53 7.80 13.46
CA VAL A 5 49.66 6.65 14.36
C VAL A 5 49.94 5.42 13.49
N THR A 6 51.10 4.80 13.68
CA THR A 6 51.51 3.60 12.94
C THR A 6 51.40 2.36 13.82
N GLY A 7 50.86 1.28 13.24
CA GLY A 7 50.80 -0.05 13.87
C GLY A 7 51.58 -1.06 13.06
N ARG A 8 52.35 -1.93 13.72
CA ARG A 8 53.09 -3.03 13.10
C ARG A 8 52.58 -4.37 13.62
N GLY A 9 52.28 -5.29 12.71
CA GLY A 9 51.82 -6.65 12.99
C GLY A 9 52.33 -7.64 11.94
N ALA A 10 52.11 -8.93 12.16
CA ALA A 10 52.51 -10.00 11.23
C ALA A 10 51.68 -10.00 9.93
N HIS A 11 50.48 -9.40 9.95
CA HIS A 11 49.62 -9.22 8.78
C HIS A 11 48.83 -7.89 8.87
N PHE A 12 48.28 -7.42 7.75
CA PHE A 12 47.67 -6.09 7.64
C PHE A 12 46.51 -5.86 8.63
N ARG A 13 45.61 -6.86 8.83
CA ARG A 13 44.55 -6.79 9.86
C ARG A 13 45.09 -6.57 11.27
N GLU A 14 46.24 -7.17 11.60
CA GLU A 14 46.87 -6.99 12.91
C GLU A 14 47.53 -5.62 13.02
N ALA A 15 48.25 -5.18 11.98
CA ALA A 15 48.83 -3.84 11.90
C ALA A 15 47.76 -2.75 12.07
N LEU A 16 46.62 -2.91 11.40
CA LEU A 16 45.48 -1.99 11.45
C LEU A 16 44.84 -1.93 12.84
N ARG A 17 44.53 -3.09 13.44
CA ARG A 17 43.98 -3.16 14.79
C ARG A 17 44.90 -2.47 15.81
N ARG A 18 46.22 -2.66 15.70
CA ARG A 18 47.21 -2.01 16.57
C ARG A 18 47.28 -0.50 16.33
N ALA A 19 47.21 -0.05 15.08
CA ALA A 19 47.17 1.37 14.75
C ALA A 19 45.94 2.06 15.35
N TYR A 20 44.74 1.48 15.22
CA TYR A 20 43.52 2.05 15.80
C TYR A 20 43.45 2.00 17.32
N ALA A 21 44.02 0.96 17.94
CA ALA A 21 44.22 0.95 19.39
C ALA A 21 45.10 2.12 19.87
N GLY A 22 46.09 2.53 19.06
CA GLY A 22 46.90 3.72 19.32
C GLY A 22 46.13 5.02 19.12
N VAL A 23 45.34 5.14 18.04
CA VAL A 23 44.48 6.32 17.78
C VAL A 23 43.51 6.56 18.93
N ASN A 24 42.93 5.50 19.50
CA ASN A 24 41.98 5.60 20.61
C ASN A 24 42.61 6.13 21.91
N ARG A 25 43.94 6.13 22.04
CA ARG A 25 44.66 6.67 23.20
C ARG A 25 44.98 8.17 23.06
N VAL A 26 44.72 8.76 21.90
CA VAL A 26 44.96 10.18 21.64
C VAL A 26 43.65 10.96 21.76
N GLN A 27 43.66 12.06 22.51
CA GLN A 27 42.52 12.96 22.67
C GLN A 27 43.00 14.39 22.92
N PHE A 28 42.43 15.35 22.19
CA PHE A 28 42.57 16.79 22.40
C PHE A 28 41.35 17.51 21.83
N GLU A 29 41.10 18.74 22.29
CA GLU A 29 39.96 19.56 21.88
C GLU A 29 40.01 19.87 20.37
N GLY A 30 38.89 19.72 19.68
CA GLY A 30 38.79 19.92 18.22
C GLY A 30 39.36 18.78 17.36
N MET A 31 39.73 17.63 17.95
CA MET A 31 40.23 16.48 17.20
C MET A 31 39.15 15.81 16.33
N HIS A 32 39.46 15.60 15.05
CA HIS A 32 38.66 14.77 14.14
C HIS A 32 39.40 13.46 13.84
N ARG A 33 38.71 12.31 13.97
CA ARG A 33 39.29 10.97 13.74
C ARG A 33 38.87 10.44 12.37
N ARG A 34 39.85 10.06 11.54
CA ARG A 34 39.61 9.34 10.27
C ARG A 34 39.97 7.86 10.44
N THR A 35 38.98 7.05 10.81
CA THR A 35 39.13 5.59 11.01
C THR A 35 38.69 4.76 9.82
N ASP A 36 38.32 5.39 8.71
CA ASP A 36 37.80 4.78 7.48
C ASP A 36 38.91 4.28 6.54
N ILE A 37 40.10 4.92 6.55
CA ILE A 37 41.15 4.70 5.55
C ILE A 37 41.69 3.27 5.56
N GLY A 38 42.00 2.71 6.73
CA GLY A 38 42.58 1.38 6.80
C GLY A 38 41.56 0.24 6.77
N HIS A 39 40.29 0.52 7.12
CA HIS A 39 39.19 -0.42 6.89
C HIS A 39 38.84 -0.53 5.39
N ARG A 40 39.00 0.54 4.59
CA ARG A 40 38.88 0.49 3.12
C ARG A 40 39.93 -0.38 2.44
N ALA A 41 41.11 -0.52 3.02
CA ALA A 41 42.12 -1.47 2.54
C ALA A 41 41.79 -2.95 2.87
N LEU A 42 40.73 -3.20 3.65
CA LEU A 42 40.22 -4.55 3.96
C LEU A 42 38.98 -4.95 3.13
N SER A 43 38.40 -4.04 2.33
CA SER A 43 37.27 -4.37 1.47
C SER A 43 37.73 -5.16 0.25
N ALA A 44 36.95 -6.16 -0.16
CA ALA A 44 37.19 -6.90 -1.40
C ALA A 44 37.25 -5.93 -2.60
N PRO A 45 38.07 -6.23 -3.63
CA PRO A 45 38.12 -5.41 -4.84
C PRO A 45 36.76 -5.44 -5.54
N VAL A 46 36.36 -4.30 -6.12
CA VAL A 46 35.16 -4.24 -6.98
C VAL A 46 35.41 -5.05 -8.25
N ARG A 47 34.53 -6.00 -8.57
CA ARG A 47 34.68 -6.84 -9.77
C ARG A 47 34.03 -6.18 -10.99
N LEU A 48 34.84 -5.85 -11.98
CA LEU A 48 34.46 -5.10 -13.18
C LEU A 48 34.25 -6.04 -14.37
N GLY A 49 33.15 -5.83 -15.10
CA GLY A 49 32.95 -6.37 -16.44
C GLY A 49 33.17 -5.27 -17.47
N VAL A 50 33.83 -5.56 -18.59
CA VAL A 50 34.10 -4.54 -19.62
C VAL A 50 33.50 -4.96 -20.94
N LEU A 51 32.76 -4.06 -21.58
CA LEU A 51 32.27 -4.19 -22.94
C LEU A 51 33.03 -3.25 -23.85
N GLY A 52 33.56 -3.73 -24.97
CA GLY A 52 34.22 -2.85 -25.94
C GLY A 52 34.29 -3.41 -27.35
N SER A 53 34.30 -2.53 -28.35
CA SER A 53 34.30 -2.90 -29.78
C SER A 53 35.47 -2.29 -30.56
N THR A 54 36.39 -1.61 -29.86
CA THR A 54 37.49 -0.83 -30.46
C THR A 54 38.83 -1.20 -29.83
N ARG A 55 39.81 -0.28 -29.86
CA ARG A 55 41.14 -0.44 -29.25
C ARG A 55 41.11 -0.45 -27.73
N GLY A 56 40.02 0.03 -27.12
CA GLY A 56 39.86 0.12 -25.68
C GLY A 56 40.96 0.93 -25.00
N SER A 57 41.23 2.14 -25.50
CA SER A 57 42.28 3.01 -24.96
C SER A 57 42.07 3.28 -23.46
N ASP A 58 40.82 3.42 -23.04
CA ASP A 58 40.45 3.78 -21.66
C ASP A 58 40.57 2.59 -20.69
N LEU A 59 40.67 1.36 -21.22
CA LEU A 59 40.92 0.18 -20.40
C LEU A 59 42.37 0.17 -19.87
N GLN A 60 43.33 0.71 -20.64
CA GLN A 60 44.75 0.72 -20.25
C GLN A 60 45.00 1.42 -18.90
N PRO A 61 44.59 2.69 -18.68
CA PRO A 61 44.83 3.37 -17.41
C PRO A 61 44.12 2.69 -16.24
N ILE A 62 42.96 2.05 -16.45
CA ILE A 62 42.26 1.28 -15.41
C ILE A 62 43.11 0.07 -14.99
N LEU A 63 43.64 -0.69 -15.94
CA LEU A 63 44.49 -1.86 -15.67
C LEU A 63 45.80 -1.45 -14.98
N GLU A 64 46.43 -0.36 -15.43
CA GLU A 64 47.64 0.18 -14.81
C GLU A 64 47.40 0.64 -13.37
N ALA A 65 46.29 1.33 -13.09
CA ALA A 65 45.93 1.76 -11.75
C ALA A 65 45.65 0.56 -10.81
N ILE A 66 45.03 -0.51 -11.32
CA ILE A 66 44.83 -1.76 -10.57
C ILE A 66 46.18 -2.41 -10.26
N GLN A 67 47.05 -2.54 -11.26
CA GLN A 67 48.36 -3.18 -11.11
C GLN A 67 49.29 -2.40 -10.17
N ALA A 68 49.21 -1.07 -10.19
CA ALA A 68 49.94 -0.18 -9.29
C ALA A 68 49.38 -0.19 -7.85
N GLY A 69 48.21 -0.80 -7.62
CA GLY A 69 47.52 -0.79 -6.33
C GLY A 69 46.83 0.53 -5.99
N GLU A 70 46.68 1.42 -6.97
CA GLU A 70 46.01 2.73 -6.84
C GLU A 70 44.47 2.56 -6.89
N LEU A 71 43.99 1.53 -7.60
CA LEU A 71 42.57 1.20 -7.70
C LEU A 71 42.29 -0.20 -7.13
N ASN A 72 41.57 -0.27 -6.00
CA ASN A 72 41.10 -1.54 -5.43
C ASN A 72 39.90 -2.11 -6.22
N ALA A 73 40.17 -2.61 -7.42
CA ALA A 73 39.22 -3.26 -8.32
C ALA A 73 39.89 -4.43 -9.07
N GLU A 74 39.09 -5.30 -9.65
CA GLU A 74 39.55 -6.42 -10.49
C GLU A 74 38.74 -6.40 -11.78
N VAL A 75 39.39 -6.40 -12.96
CA VAL A 75 38.68 -6.65 -14.21
C VAL A 75 38.49 -8.16 -14.36
N ALA A 76 37.26 -8.63 -14.16
CA ALA A 76 36.94 -10.05 -14.12
C ALA A 76 36.76 -10.64 -15.54
N LEU A 77 36.21 -9.86 -16.49
CA LEU A 77 36.01 -10.28 -17.86
C LEU A 77 35.88 -9.09 -18.81
N VAL A 78 36.58 -9.16 -19.95
CA VAL A 78 36.38 -8.27 -21.09
C VAL A 78 35.61 -9.01 -22.19
N VAL A 79 34.48 -8.45 -22.61
CA VAL A 79 33.64 -8.98 -23.68
C VAL A 79 33.66 -8.05 -24.88
N SER A 80 33.81 -8.62 -26.08
CA SER A 80 33.64 -7.89 -27.33
C SER A 80 32.69 -8.61 -28.27
N ASN A 81 31.93 -7.84 -29.03
CA ASN A 81 31.12 -8.31 -30.16
C ASN A 81 31.93 -8.41 -31.48
N LYS A 82 33.23 -8.12 -31.45
CA LYS A 82 34.14 -8.23 -32.59
C LYS A 82 35.34 -9.09 -32.18
N ALA A 83 35.59 -10.17 -32.91
CA ALA A 83 36.66 -11.11 -32.60
C ALA A 83 38.07 -10.49 -32.68
N ASP A 84 38.24 -9.50 -33.55
CA ASP A 84 39.49 -8.80 -33.85
C ASP A 84 39.64 -7.46 -33.11
N ALA A 85 38.74 -7.13 -32.18
CA ALA A 85 38.86 -5.92 -31.38
C ALA A 85 40.10 -5.96 -30.49
N TYR A 86 40.99 -4.99 -30.65
CA TYR A 86 42.25 -4.92 -29.91
C TYR A 86 42.07 -4.79 -28.38
N ILE A 87 40.90 -4.37 -27.88
CA ILE A 87 40.60 -4.42 -26.45
C ILE A 87 40.69 -5.83 -25.86
N LEU A 88 40.36 -6.87 -26.64
CA LEU A 88 40.51 -8.27 -26.20
C LEU A 88 41.99 -8.64 -26.05
N GLU A 89 42.84 -8.16 -26.96
CA GLU A 89 44.28 -8.39 -26.89
C GLU A 89 44.90 -7.64 -25.72
N ARG A 90 44.49 -6.39 -25.50
CA ARG A 90 44.91 -5.59 -24.34
C ARG A 90 44.61 -6.30 -23.01
N ALA A 91 43.41 -6.89 -22.89
CA ALA A 91 43.01 -7.65 -21.72
C ALA A 91 43.93 -8.86 -21.48
N ARG A 92 44.20 -9.65 -22.54
CA ARG A 92 45.09 -10.83 -22.46
C ARG A 92 46.52 -10.47 -22.03
N LEU A 93 47.06 -9.37 -22.55
CA LEU A 93 48.40 -8.88 -22.18
C LEU A 93 48.52 -8.55 -20.69
N HIS A 94 47.42 -8.21 -20.02
CA HIS A 94 47.37 -7.94 -18.58
C HIS A 94 46.81 -9.11 -17.76
N GLY A 95 46.72 -10.31 -18.35
CA GLY A 95 46.23 -11.51 -17.68
C GLY A 95 44.73 -11.52 -17.37
N VAL A 96 43.95 -10.65 -18.00
CA VAL A 96 42.50 -10.54 -17.80
C VAL A 96 41.76 -11.48 -18.77
N PRO A 97 40.76 -12.26 -18.30
CA PRO A 97 39.93 -13.07 -19.18
C PRO A 97 39.26 -12.22 -20.27
N ALA A 98 39.36 -12.66 -21.53
CA ALA A 98 38.80 -11.97 -22.68
C ALA A 98 37.96 -12.93 -23.52
N ARG A 99 36.69 -12.57 -23.78
CA ARG A 99 35.72 -13.40 -24.51
C ARG A 99 35.15 -12.64 -25.70
N HIS A 100 35.22 -13.26 -26.87
CA HIS A 100 34.41 -12.85 -28.00
C HIS A 100 33.02 -13.51 -27.90
N ILE A 101 31.96 -12.72 -27.98
CA ILE A 101 30.59 -13.22 -28.13
C ILE A 101 30.11 -12.76 -29.50
N ASP A 102 29.79 -13.71 -30.39
CA ASP A 102 29.31 -13.36 -31.73
C ASP A 102 27.85 -12.87 -31.65
N GLY A 103 27.61 -11.69 -32.19
CA GLY A 103 26.29 -11.08 -32.33
C GLY A 103 25.62 -11.31 -33.68
N LYS A 104 26.30 -11.97 -34.64
CA LYS A 104 25.75 -12.22 -35.98
C LYS A 104 24.56 -13.17 -35.89
N GLY A 105 23.43 -12.74 -36.44
CA GLY A 105 22.19 -13.53 -36.47
C GLY A 105 21.37 -13.55 -35.17
N LYS A 106 21.85 -12.92 -34.09
CA LYS A 106 21.12 -12.82 -32.81
C LYS A 106 20.31 -11.53 -32.74
N LYS A 107 19.13 -11.59 -32.13
CA LYS A 107 18.43 -10.36 -31.74
C LYS A 107 19.20 -9.64 -30.64
N ARG A 108 19.03 -8.32 -30.53
CA ARG A 108 19.71 -7.48 -29.53
C ARG A 108 19.57 -8.05 -28.10
N ALA A 109 18.34 -8.35 -27.68
CA ALA A 109 18.06 -8.89 -26.34
C ALA A 109 18.68 -10.28 -26.10
N GLU A 110 18.76 -11.14 -27.12
CA GLU A 110 19.38 -12.47 -27.00
C GLU A 110 20.90 -12.37 -26.79
N PHE A 111 21.54 -11.47 -27.54
CA PHE A 111 22.96 -11.18 -27.37
C PHE A 111 23.25 -10.59 -25.98
N ASP A 112 22.48 -9.58 -25.56
CA ASP A 112 22.69 -8.90 -24.29
C ASP A 112 22.39 -9.81 -23.08
N ALA A 113 21.47 -10.78 -23.22
CA ALA A 113 21.23 -11.81 -22.22
C ALA A 113 22.44 -12.74 -22.04
N GLU A 114 23.10 -13.14 -23.13
CA GLU A 114 24.33 -13.95 -23.05
C GLU A 114 25.47 -13.19 -22.37
N VAL A 115 25.63 -11.90 -22.68
CA VAL A 115 26.60 -11.02 -22.01
C VAL A 115 26.29 -10.93 -20.51
N THR A 116 25.02 -10.70 -20.16
CA THR A 116 24.58 -10.60 -18.77
C THR A 116 24.84 -11.88 -18.00
N ALA A 117 24.58 -13.05 -18.60
CA ALA A 117 24.88 -14.34 -17.99
C ALA A 117 26.39 -14.50 -17.75
N ALA A 118 27.23 -14.21 -18.76
CA ALA A 118 28.68 -14.30 -18.64
C ALA A 118 29.25 -13.41 -17.52
N PHE A 119 28.67 -12.23 -17.28
CA PHE A 119 29.06 -11.34 -16.19
C PHE A 119 28.51 -11.80 -14.82
N ARG A 120 27.28 -12.29 -14.75
CA ARG A 120 26.67 -12.77 -13.50
C ARG A 120 27.32 -14.03 -12.97
N ASP A 121 27.66 -14.97 -13.84
CA ASP A 121 28.26 -16.27 -13.47
C ASP A 121 29.61 -16.09 -12.74
N ILE A 122 30.30 -15.00 -13.01
CA ILE A 122 31.57 -14.65 -12.39
C ILE A 122 31.43 -13.50 -11.38
N GLY A 123 30.22 -13.09 -11.00
CA GLY A 123 30.00 -12.09 -9.96
C GLY A 123 30.51 -10.68 -10.29
N VAL A 124 30.39 -10.22 -11.54
CA VAL A 124 30.63 -8.80 -11.88
C VAL A 124 29.64 -7.90 -11.13
N GLN A 125 30.17 -6.82 -10.56
CA GLN A 125 29.41 -5.83 -9.78
C GLN A 125 29.17 -4.53 -10.55
N LEU A 126 30.08 -4.15 -11.45
CA LEU A 126 29.99 -2.92 -12.25
C LEU A 126 30.44 -3.20 -13.69
N VAL A 127 29.65 -2.78 -14.67
CA VAL A 127 29.95 -2.91 -16.10
C VAL A 127 30.44 -1.58 -16.66
N LEU A 128 31.49 -1.62 -17.48
CA LEU A 128 32.06 -0.46 -18.17
C LEU A 128 31.94 -0.64 -19.69
N CYS A 129 31.26 0.29 -20.36
CA CYS A 129 31.24 0.41 -21.81
C CYS A 129 32.43 1.27 -22.26
N ILE A 130 33.45 0.63 -22.85
CA ILE A 130 34.67 1.27 -23.33
C ILE A 130 34.72 1.14 -24.86
N GLY A 131 34.31 2.21 -25.55
CA GLY A 131 34.23 2.21 -27.01
C GLY A 131 33.34 1.09 -27.56
N TYR A 132 32.20 0.84 -26.90
CA TYR A 132 31.25 -0.19 -27.28
C TYR A 132 30.27 0.33 -28.33
N MET A 133 30.24 -0.29 -29.51
CA MET A 133 29.57 0.25 -30.71
C MET A 133 28.17 -0.34 -30.93
N ARG A 134 27.48 -0.75 -29.86
CA ARG A 134 26.13 -1.30 -29.91
C ARG A 134 25.26 -0.64 -28.85
N ILE A 135 24.02 -0.32 -29.23
CA ILE A 135 22.98 0.09 -28.29
C ILE A 135 22.53 -1.15 -27.51
N LEU A 136 22.53 -1.05 -26.18
CA LEU A 136 22.11 -2.13 -25.28
C LEU A 136 20.57 -2.24 -25.24
N SER A 137 20.05 -3.44 -24.96
CA SER A 137 18.61 -3.67 -24.87
C SER A 137 18.02 -3.08 -23.58
N PRO A 138 16.70 -2.78 -23.56
CA PRO A 138 15.96 -2.45 -22.34
C PRO A 138 16.22 -3.42 -21.18
N GLN A 139 16.23 -4.73 -21.49
CA GLN A 139 16.45 -5.77 -20.49
C GLN A 139 17.86 -5.71 -19.89
N PHE A 140 18.87 -5.35 -20.69
CA PHE A 140 20.23 -5.15 -20.18
C PHE A 140 20.31 -3.92 -19.28
N CYS A 141 19.78 -2.79 -19.74
CA CYS A 141 19.76 -1.54 -18.97
C CYS A 141 19.03 -1.73 -17.63
N GLN A 142 17.94 -2.48 -17.60
CA GLN A 142 17.23 -2.84 -16.37
C GLN A 142 18.08 -3.79 -15.48
N ALA A 143 18.69 -4.82 -16.05
CA ALA A 143 19.50 -5.79 -15.30
C ALA A 143 20.72 -5.15 -14.63
N TRP A 144 21.31 -4.14 -15.28
CA TRP A 144 22.50 -3.42 -14.85
C TRP A 144 22.21 -1.95 -14.47
N ALA A 145 20.96 -1.65 -14.09
CA ALA A 145 20.58 -0.34 -13.60
C ALA A 145 21.48 0.08 -12.43
N ASP A 146 21.98 1.32 -12.47
CA ASP A 146 22.95 1.87 -11.52
C ASP A 146 24.24 1.04 -11.38
N ARG A 147 24.54 0.17 -12.36
CA ARG A 147 25.71 -0.72 -12.40
C ARG A 147 26.34 -0.83 -13.79
N CYS A 148 26.01 0.07 -14.72
CA CYS A 148 26.61 0.13 -16.05
C CYS A 148 26.98 1.57 -16.40
N LEU A 149 28.27 1.82 -16.62
CA LEU A 149 28.81 3.13 -16.95
C LEU A 149 29.26 3.18 -18.40
N ASN A 150 29.06 4.33 -19.03
CA ASN A 150 29.63 4.68 -20.34
C ASN A 150 30.38 6.00 -20.24
N VAL A 151 31.35 6.21 -21.12
CA VAL A 151 32.01 7.52 -21.29
C VAL A 151 31.60 8.14 -22.62
N HIS A 152 31.23 9.41 -22.58
CA HIS A 152 30.89 10.21 -23.75
C HIS A 152 31.96 11.29 -23.97
N PRO A 153 32.46 11.49 -25.21
CA PRO A 153 33.54 12.43 -25.52
C PRO A 153 33.11 13.90 -25.60
N SER A 154 32.17 14.32 -24.74
CA SER A 154 31.81 15.73 -24.49
C SER A 154 31.31 15.93 -23.05
N LEU A 155 31.14 17.19 -22.67
CA LEU A 155 30.47 17.59 -21.42
C LEU A 155 28.95 17.56 -21.61
N LEU A 156 28.34 16.39 -21.41
CA LEU A 156 26.88 16.22 -21.38
C LEU A 156 26.20 17.23 -20.43
N PRO A 157 24.96 17.66 -20.72
CA PRO A 157 24.11 17.24 -21.84
C PRO A 157 24.49 17.85 -23.20
N GLU A 158 25.50 18.73 -23.26
CA GLU A 158 25.92 19.33 -24.52
C GLU A 158 26.57 18.31 -25.46
N PHE A 159 26.14 18.32 -26.73
CA PHE A 159 26.62 17.43 -27.80
C PHE A 159 26.38 15.93 -27.54
N ALA A 160 25.30 15.58 -26.82
CA ALA A 160 24.81 14.21 -26.70
C ALA A 160 24.55 13.57 -28.07
N GLY A 161 24.77 12.26 -28.21
CA GLY A 161 24.58 11.49 -29.44
C GLY A 161 25.67 11.69 -30.51
N GLY A 162 26.60 12.63 -30.32
CA GLY A 162 27.75 12.82 -31.19
C GLY A 162 28.87 11.83 -30.88
N MET A 163 29.47 11.19 -31.89
CA MET A 163 30.60 10.28 -31.70
C MET A 163 31.84 10.70 -32.50
N ASP A 164 33.00 10.26 -32.03
CA ASP A 164 34.28 10.40 -32.73
C ASP A 164 34.57 11.86 -33.15
N LEU A 165 35.21 12.10 -34.31
CA LEU A 165 35.57 13.44 -34.77
C LEU A 165 34.37 14.40 -34.91
N ALA A 166 33.16 13.89 -35.12
CA ALA A 166 31.98 14.73 -35.31
C ALA A 166 31.62 15.51 -34.04
N VAL A 167 31.74 14.90 -32.85
CA VAL A 167 31.47 15.59 -31.59
C VAL A 167 32.47 16.73 -31.34
N HIS A 168 33.74 16.49 -31.64
CA HIS A 168 34.81 17.48 -31.45
C HIS A 168 34.69 18.61 -32.47
N ARG A 169 34.31 18.30 -33.72
CA ARG A 169 33.99 19.30 -34.75
C ARG A 169 32.82 20.19 -34.29
N ALA A 170 31.75 19.60 -33.75
CA ALA A 170 30.59 20.35 -33.26
C ALA A 170 30.96 21.29 -32.09
N VAL A 171 31.81 20.84 -31.16
CA VAL A 171 32.33 21.68 -30.06
C VAL A 171 33.10 22.90 -30.60
N LEU A 172 33.97 22.68 -31.59
CA LEU A 172 34.77 23.73 -32.23
C LEU A 172 33.89 24.71 -33.02
N ASP A 173 32.91 24.20 -33.78
CA ASP A 173 32.00 25.01 -34.59
C ASP A 173 31.07 25.86 -33.72
N ALA A 174 30.69 25.35 -32.56
CA ALA A 174 29.95 26.09 -31.54
C ALA A 174 30.81 27.11 -30.77
N GLY A 175 32.12 27.19 -31.03
CA GLY A 175 33.04 28.13 -30.39
C GLY A 175 33.16 27.93 -28.88
N ARG A 176 33.00 26.69 -28.38
CA ARG A 176 33.05 26.41 -26.94
C ARG A 176 34.48 26.57 -26.41
N PRO A 177 34.69 27.32 -25.31
CA PRO A 177 36.02 27.50 -24.74
C PRO A 177 36.54 26.26 -24.00
N ARG A 178 35.66 25.29 -23.74
CA ARG A 178 35.96 24.07 -22.99
C ARG A 178 35.29 22.88 -23.65
N SER A 179 35.97 21.75 -23.57
CA SER A 179 35.45 20.42 -23.92
C SER A 179 35.80 19.45 -22.79
N GLY A 180 35.58 18.15 -22.98
CA GLY A 180 35.84 17.16 -21.96
C GLY A 180 35.17 15.84 -22.23
N CYS A 181 35.13 14.99 -21.22
CA CYS A 181 34.40 13.73 -21.24
C CYS A 181 33.44 13.62 -20.05
N THR A 182 32.35 12.88 -20.25
CA THR A 182 31.37 12.57 -19.22
C THR A 182 31.29 11.06 -19.01
N VAL A 183 31.51 10.59 -17.78
CA VAL A 183 31.09 9.24 -17.37
C VAL A 183 29.68 9.34 -16.82
N HIS A 184 28.76 8.52 -17.34
CA HIS A 184 27.34 8.54 -16.99
C HIS A 184 26.75 7.12 -16.91
N TRP A 185 25.58 7.01 -16.28
CA TRP A 185 24.83 5.75 -16.27
C TRP A 185 24.32 5.41 -17.67
N VAL A 186 24.35 4.12 -18.02
CA VAL A 186 23.71 3.64 -19.25
C VAL A 186 22.23 3.44 -19.01
N THR A 187 21.41 4.08 -19.83
CA THR A 187 19.95 3.90 -19.87
C THR A 187 19.52 3.45 -21.28
N GLU A 188 18.22 3.29 -21.51
CA GLU A 188 17.69 2.99 -22.84
C GLU A 188 17.86 4.16 -23.82
N GLU A 189 17.88 5.38 -23.30
CA GLU A 189 18.17 6.60 -24.05
C GLU A 189 19.68 6.79 -24.19
N VAL A 190 20.15 6.93 -25.43
CA VAL A 190 21.57 7.14 -25.72
C VAL A 190 22.02 8.46 -25.07
N ASP A 191 23.04 8.38 -24.23
CA ASP A 191 23.60 9.50 -23.46
C ASP A 191 22.61 10.22 -22.51
N GLY A 192 21.46 9.60 -22.22
CA GLY A 192 20.39 10.18 -21.38
C GLY A 192 20.48 9.84 -19.88
N GLY A 193 21.46 9.03 -19.47
CA GLY A 193 21.60 8.64 -18.07
C GLY A 193 22.26 9.69 -17.18
N GLY A 194 22.03 9.57 -15.87
CA GLY A 194 22.58 10.49 -14.87
C GLY A 194 24.11 10.59 -14.94
N ILE A 195 24.62 11.82 -14.86
CA ILE A 195 26.05 12.13 -14.89
C ILE A 195 26.71 11.67 -13.58
N VAL A 196 27.85 10.99 -13.71
CA VAL A 196 28.63 10.45 -12.58
C VAL A 196 29.91 11.23 -12.36
N VAL A 197 30.72 11.42 -13.41
CA VAL A 197 31.96 12.21 -13.38
C VAL A 197 32.08 13.00 -14.68
N GLN A 198 32.56 14.24 -14.59
CA GLN A 198 32.95 15.04 -15.75
C GLN A 198 34.37 15.57 -15.58
N GLU A 199 35.18 15.40 -16.61
CA GLU A 199 36.52 15.98 -16.70
C GLU A 199 36.57 16.92 -17.90
N ALA A 200 37.20 18.08 -17.75
CA ALA A 200 37.20 19.11 -18.77
C ALA A 200 38.61 19.54 -19.15
N CYS A 201 38.81 19.88 -20.42
CA CYS A 201 40.01 20.52 -20.95
C CYS A 201 39.67 21.84 -21.65
N GLU A 202 40.65 22.73 -21.73
CA GLU A 202 40.54 23.97 -22.50
C GLU A 202 40.67 23.71 -24.00
N VAL A 203 39.83 24.42 -24.77
CA VAL A 203 39.89 24.44 -26.22
C VAL A 203 40.82 25.58 -26.64
N ALA A 204 41.97 25.25 -27.21
CA ALA A 204 42.98 26.24 -27.58
C ALA A 204 42.65 26.93 -28.92
N PRO A 205 43.08 28.18 -29.15
CA PRO A 205 42.95 28.83 -30.45
C PRO A 205 43.64 28.01 -31.56
N GLY A 206 42.92 27.72 -32.64
CA GLY A 206 43.42 26.95 -33.79
C GLY A 206 43.38 25.43 -33.61
N GLU A 207 42.72 24.93 -32.57
CA GLU A 207 42.58 23.49 -32.33
C GLU A 207 41.77 22.78 -33.43
N THR A 208 42.24 21.60 -33.83
CA THR A 208 41.59 20.71 -34.80
C THR A 208 40.74 19.64 -34.09
N PRO A 209 39.72 19.04 -34.75
CA PRO A 209 38.96 17.93 -34.17
C PRO A 209 39.86 16.78 -33.69
N GLU A 210 40.93 16.47 -34.40
CA GLU A 210 41.89 15.42 -34.08
C GLU A 210 42.70 15.73 -32.83
N SER A 211 43.21 16.97 -32.70
CA SER A 211 43.94 17.40 -31.52
C SER A 211 43.04 17.51 -30.29
N LEU A 212 41.79 17.98 -30.46
CA LEU A 212 40.82 18.03 -29.37
C LEU A 212 40.41 16.63 -28.92
N LYS A 213 40.20 15.71 -29.87
CA LYS A 213 39.93 14.29 -29.59
C LYS A 213 41.03 13.67 -28.74
N ALA A 214 42.30 13.92 -29.08
CA ALA A 214 43.44 13.39 -28.32
C ALA A 214 43.47 13.93 -26.88
N LYS A 215 43.15 15.21 -26.67
CA LYS A 215 43.05 15.79 -25.32
C LYS A 215 41.89 15.18 -24.52
N VAL A 216 40.70 15.06 -25.12
CA VAL A 216 39.52 14.49 -24.44
C VAL A 216 39.77 13.02 -24.10
N GLN A 217 40.31 12.23 -25.04
CA GLN A 217 40.62 10.82 -24.82
C GLN A 217 41.63 10.60 -23.68
N ALA A 218 42.55 11.53 -23.44
CA ALA A 218 43.48 11.46 -22.31
C ALA A 218 42.79 11.62 -20.94
N LEU A 219 41.57 12.17 -20.89
CA LEU A 219 40.78 12.35 -19.66
C LEU A 219 39.89 11.15 -19.34
N GLU A 220 39.42 10.42 -20.35
CA GLU A 220 38.38 9.37 -20.24
C GLU A 220 38.76 8.28 -19.24
N GLY A 221 40.00 7.78 -19.31
CA GLY A 221 40.51 6.77 -18.38
C GLY A 221 40.54 7.26 -16.92
N GLY A 222 40.97 8.49 -16.69
CA GLY A 222 40.97 9.10 -15.35
C GLY A 222 39.56 9.32 -14.80
N ALA A 223 38.60 9.69 -15.67
CA ALA A 223 37.21 9.83 -15.31
C ALA A 223 36.58 8.49 -14.90
N PHE A 224 36.89 7.40 -15.61
CA PHE A 224 36.45 6.05 -15.22
C PHE A 224 37.03 5.62 -13.87
N ILE A 225 38.32 5.86 -13.61
CA ILE A 225 38.95 5.53 -12.32
C ILE A 225 38.19 6.22 -11.19
N LYS A 226 37.94 7.54 -11.31
CA LYS A 226 37.15 8.31 -10.33
C LYS A 226 35.75 7.73 -10.12
N ALA A 227 35.06 7.35 -11.19
CA ALA A 227 33.73 6.76 -11.10
C ALA A 227 33.73 5.38 -10.40
N ILE A 228 34.72 4.53 -10.70
CA ILE A 228 34.87 3.22 -10.03
C ILE A 228 35.13 3.41 -8.53
N GLU A 229 35.92 4.42 -8.14
CA GLU A 229 36.15 4.74 -6.74
C GLU A 229 34.88 5.22 -6.02
N LEU A 230 34.10 6.10 -6.66
CA LEU A 230 32.81 6.54 -6.11
C LEU A 230 31.85 5.35 -5.90
N PHE A 231 31.84 4.40 -6.83
CA PHE A 231 31.00 3.19 -6.74
C PHE A 231 31.48 2.30 -5.58
N ARG A 232 32.80 2.07 -5.47
CA ARG A 232 33.42 1.32 -4.37
C ARG A 232 33.09 1.93 -3.01
N GLU A 233 33.05 3.25 -2.93
CA GLU A 233 32.75 3.97 -1.69
C GLU A 233 31.25 4.01 -1.35
N GLY A 234 30.39 3.42 -2.17
CA GLY A 234 28.93 3.45 -1.99
C GLY A 234 28.33 4.85 -2.17
N LYS A 235 29.08 5.78 -2.80
CA LYS A 235 28.60 7.16 -3.08
C LYS A 235 27.76 7.24 -4.35
N ILE A 236 27.90 6.26 -5.23
CA ILE A 236 27.09 6.03 -6.42
C ILE A 236 26.77 4.53 -6.51
N GLY A 237 25.78 4.16 -7.32
CA GLY A 237 25.35 2.77 -7.49
C GLY A 237 24.12 2.41 -6.64
N PRO A 238 23.69 1.14 -6.63
CA PRO A 238 22.42 0.73 -6.01
C PRO A 238 22.35 1.01 -4.50
N GLU A 239 23.49 1.02 -3.80
CA GLU A 239 23.55 1.30 -2.35
C GLU A 239 23.60 2.80 -2.02
N ALA A 240 23.82 3.68 -3.02
CA ALA A 240 23.90 5.12 -2.85
C ALA A 240 22.52 5.82 -2.88
N LYS A 241 21.49 5.12 -3.36
CA LYS A 241 20.10 5.56 -3.19
C LYS A 241 19.78 5.41 -1.71
N GLY A 242 19.71 6.53 -1.00
CA GLY A 242 19.04 6.54 0.30
C GLY A 242 17.65 5.94 0.13
N LEU A 243 17.25 5.06 1.05
CA LEU A 243 15.92 4.48 1.07
C LEU A 243 14.89 5.60 0.99
N SER A 244 14.10 5.64 -0.08
CA SER A 244 12.91 6.48 -0.12
C SER A 244 11.78 5.77 0.62
N TYR A 245 10.80 6.53 1.10
CA TYR A 245 9.58 5.94 1.68
C TYR A 245 8.85 5.03 0.66
N LYS A 246 9.00 5.33 -0.64
CA LYS A 246 8.54 4.50 -1.76
C LYS A 246 9.27 3.16 -1.86
N ASP A 247 10.57 3.11 -1.57
CA ASP A 247 11.33 1.86 -1.51
C ASP A 247 10.93 0.98 -0.31
N ALA A 248 10.33 1.58 0.72
CA ALA A 248 9.66 0.85 1.82
C ALA A 248 8.23 0.40 1.46
N GLY A 249 7.79 0.66 0.21
CA GLY A 249 6.48 0.30 -0.33
C GLY A 249 5.35 1.27 0.04
N VAL A 250 5.66 2.55 0.24
CA VAL A 250 4.66 3.60 0.49
C VAL A 250 4.74 4.70 -0.57
N ASP A 251 3.70 4.83 -1.39
CA ASP A 251 3.64 5.77 -2.52
C ASP A 251 2.85 7.04 -2.16
N ILE A 252 3.59 8.07 -1.74
CA ILE A 252 3.02 9.37 -1.35
C ILE A 252 2.24 10.00 -2.53
N ASP A 253 2.68 9.80 -3.77
CA ASP A 253 2.00 10.34 -4.95
C ASP A 253 0.63 9.68 -5.16
N ALA A 254 0.55 8.35 -4.95
CA ALA A 254 -0.71 7.61 -5.00
C ALA A 254 -1.67 8.03 -3.87
N GLY A 255 -1.12 8.30 -2.67
CA GLY A 255 -1.90 8.89 -1.57
C GLY A 255 -2.49 10.26 -1.92
N ASN A 256 -1.71 11.15 -2.54
CA ASN A 256 -2.19 12.45 -3.00
C ASN A 256 -3.24 12.33 -4.12
N GLU A 257 -3.04 11.40 -5.07
CA GLU A 257 -4.03 11.12 -6.12
C GLU A 257 -5.35 10.64 -5.54
N LEU A 258 -5.30 9.72 -4.57
CA LEU A 258 -6.48 9.22 -3.87
C LEU A 258 -7.25 10.37 -3.22
N ILE A 259 -6.57 11.26 -2.49
CA ILE A 259 -7.18 12.43 -1.84
C ILE A 259 -7.94 13.29 -2.87
N GLU A 260 -7.32 13.63 -4.01
CA GLU A 260 -8.00 14.43 -5.04
C GLU A 260 -9.24 13.71 -5.61
N ARG A 261 -9.16 12.38 -5.76
CA ARG A 261 -10.26 11.57 -6.30
C ARG A 261 -11.46 11.48 -5.34
N ILE A 262 -11.23 11.35 -4.04
CA ILE A 262 -12.31 11.15 -3.04
C ILE A 262 -12.91 12.45 -2.53
N LYS A 263 -12.24 13.60 -2.70
CA LYS A 263 -12.73 14.93 -2.27
C LYS A 263 -14.20 15.20 -2.63
N PRO A 264 -14.68 14.95 -3.88
CA PRO A 264 -16.08 15.17 -4.23
C PRO A 264 -17.05 14.30 -3.43
N ALA A 265 -16.67 13.04 -3.16
CA ALA A 265 -17.49 12.11 -2.39
C ALA A 265 -17.62 12.59 -0.94
N CYS A 266 -16.52 12.95 -0.28
CA CYS A 266 -16.54 13.48 1.08
C CYS A 266 -17.37 14.77 1.17
N LYS A 267 -17.18 15.70 0.23
CA LYS A 267 -17.96 16.95 0.17
C LYS A 267 -19.47 16.73 0.00
N SER A 268 -19.88 15.62 -0.61
CA SER A 268 -21.30 15.24 -0.75
C SER A 268 -21.96 14.89 0.59
N THR A 269 -21.17 14.66 1.65
CA THR A 269 -21.64 14.32 3.00
C THR A 269 -21.78 15.53 3.93
N ARG A 270 -21.50 16.75 3.43
CA ARG A 270 -21.62 17.99 4.20
C ARG A 270 -22.97 18.10 4.90
N ARG A 271 -22.96 18.64 6.12
CA ARG A 271 -24.16 18.85 6.93
C ARG A 271 -23.98 20.03 7.88
N PRO A 272 -25.05 20.56 8.50
CA PRO A 272 -24.89 21.53 9.58
C PRO A 272 -23.91 21.00 10.64
N GLY A 273 -22.91 21.81 10.96
CA GLY A 273 -21.80 21.45 11.84
C GLY A 273 -20.50 21.04 11.14
N CYS A 274 -20.52 20.65 9.85
CA CYS A 274 -19.30 20.28 9.13
C CYS A 274 -19.41 20.42 7.60
N ASP A 275 -18.40 21.04 6.99
CA ASP A 275 -18.28 21.19 5.53
C ASP A 275 -17.72 19.95 4.81
N ALA A 276 -17.19 18.97 5.57
CA ALA A 276 -16.57 17.74 5.06
C ALA A 276 -15.42 18.00 4.05
N ASP A 277 -14.65 19.06 4.30
CA ASP A 277 -13.45 19.38 3.53
C ASP A 277 -12.24 18.54 3.99
N LEU A 278 -11.56 17.91 3.03
CA LEU A 278 -10.35 17.11 3.26
C LEU A 278 -9.06 17.93 3.10
N GLY A 279 -7.98 17.50 3.77
CA GLY A 279 -6.62 18.04 3.62
C GLY A 279 -6.12 18.89 4.79
N GLY A 280 -6.94 19.10 5.83
CA GLY A 280 -6.51 19.68 7.10
C GLY A 280 -5.92 18.63 8.05
N PHE A 281 -5.34 19.09 9.18
CA PHE A 281 -4.80 18.22 10.23
C PHE A 281 -5.86 17.42 11.00
N GLY A 282 -7.14 17.80 10.88
CA GLY A 282 -8.26 17.10 11.51
C GLY A 282 -9.59 17.68 11.05
N GLY A 283 -10.61 16.82 11.03
CA GLY A 283 -11.99 17.22 10.76
C GLY A 283 -12.57 18.02 11.93
N LEU A 284 -13.31 19.08 11.61
CA LEU A 284 -13.98 19.93 12.60
C LEU A 284 -15.48 19.67 12.58
N PHE A 285 -16.10 19.60 13.76
CA PHE A 285 -17.55 19.52 13.89
C PHE A 285 -18.07 20.52 14.93
N ASP A 286 -18.90 21.46 14.49
CA ASP A 286 -19.56 22.45 15.34
C ASP A 286 -20.92 21.92 15.82
N LEU A 287 -20.97 21.54 17.11
CA LEU A 287 -22.17 21.06 17.77
C LEU A 287 -23.30 22.10 17.80
N ALA A 288 -22.97 23.38 18.00
CA ALA A 288 -23.97 24.44 18.08
C ALA A 288 -24.61 24.67 16.70
N ALA A 289 -23.81 24.69 15.63
CA ALA A 289 -24.31 24.78 14.26
C ALA A 289 -25.15 23.56 13.85
N ALA A 290 -24.89 22.39 14.44
CA ALA A 290 -25.70 21.18 14.28
C ALA A 290 -26.97 21.16 15.15
N GLY A 291 -27.22 22.19 15.98
CA GLY A 291 -28.42 22.29 16.81
C GLY A 291 -28.31 21.62 18.19
N HIS A 292 -27.11 21.24 18.61
CA HIS A 292 -26.83 20.66 19.92
C HIS A 292 -26.33 21.72 20.91
N ARG A 293 -26.75 21.60 22.18
CA ARG A 293 -26.33 22.49 23.28
C ARG A 293 -25.35 21.76 24.17
N ALA A 294 -24.25 22.41 24.53
CA ALA A 294 -23.16 21.76 25.27
C ALA A 294 -23.60 21.22 26.65
N GLU A 295 -24.56 21.89 27.31
CA GLU A 295 -25.00 21.57 28.67
C GLU A 295 -25.80 20.25 28.79
N ASP A 296 -26.50 19.83 27.75
CA ASP A 296 -27.39 18.66 27.78
C ASP A 296 -27.04 17.58 26.75
N THR A 297 -26.02 17.80 25.93
CA THR A 297 -25.54 16.86 24.91
C THR A 297 -24.52 15.88 25.47
N ILE A 298 -24.70 14.61 25.14
CA ILE A 298 -23.73 13.52 25.34
C ILE A 298 -23.25 13.08 23.96
N LEU A 299 -21.93 12.93 23.81
CA LEU A 299 -21.34 12.32 22.63
C LEU A 299 -21.23 10.82 22.82
N VAL A 300 -21.60 10.07 21.79
CA VAL A 300 -21.52 8.61 21.75
C VAL A 300 -20.54 8.24 20.63
N GLY A 301 -19.51 7.50 20.96
CA GLY A 301 -18.55 6.98 19.99
C GLY A 301 -18.79 5.51 19.70
N ALA A 302 -18.67 5.12 18.43
CA ALA A 302 -18.69 3.73 18.00
C ALA A 302 -17.54 3.49 17.01
N THR A 303 -16.89 2.34 17.13
CA THR A 303 -15.88 1.89 16.18
C THR A 303 -16.13 0.43 15.82
N ASP A 304 -15.99 0.12 14.54
CA ASP A 304 -16.17 -1.22 14.03
C ASP A 304 -15.39 -1.41 12.72
N GLY A 305 -15.26 -2.67 12.30
CA GLY A 305 -14.73 -3.05 11.00
C GLY A 305 -15.77 -3.79 10.16
N VAL A 306 -15.45 -4.05 8.90
CA VAL A 306 -16.32 -4.86 8.01
C VAL A 306 -16.18 -6.36 8.32
N GLY A 307 -15.00 -6.79 8.76
CA GLY A 307 -14.70 -8.19 9.07
C GLY A 307 -14.51 -9.06 7.82
N THR A 308 -14.76 -10.36 7.94
CA THR A 308 -14.36 -11.35 6.92
C THR A 308 -15.16 -11.28 5.61
N LYS A 309 -16.15 -10.39 5.49
CA LYS A 309 -16.79 -10.03 4.22
C LYS A 309 -15.79 -9.38 3.24
N LEU A 310 -14.78 -8.69 3.75
CA LEU A 310 -13.70 -8.10 2.93
C LEU A 310 -12.98 -9.14 2.07
N ARG A 311 -12.84 -10.37 2.55
CA ARG A 311 -12.22 -11.44 1.77
C ARG A 311 -13.00 -11.77 0.49
N ILE A 312 -14.33 -11.74 0.55
CA ILE A 312 -15.15 -11.96 -0.64
C ILE A 312 -14.97 -10.78 -1.61
N ALA A 313 -15.06 -9.56 -1.10
CA ALA A 313 -14.89 -8.33 -1.90
C ALA A 313 -13.54 -8.31 -2.63
N GLN A 314 -12.46 -8.64 -1.93
CA GLN A 314 -11.09 -8.75 -2.48
C GLN A 314 -10.99 -9.87 -3.53
N ASP A 315 -11.52 -11.06 -3.24
CA ASP A 315 -11.41 -12.22 -4.14
C ASP A 315 -12.14 -12.00 -5.48
N VAL A 316 -13.20 -11.18 -5.52
CA VAL A 316 -13.98 -10.91 -6.75
C VAL A 316 -13.76 -9.51 -7.33
N GLY A 317 -12.97 -8.65 -6.69
CA GLY A 317 -12.73 -7.27 -7.12
C GLY A 317 -13.95 -6.35 -7.06
N GLN A 318 -14.85 -6.55 -6.09
CA GLN A 318 -16.06 -5.72 -5.88
C GLN A 318 -15.98 -4.99 -4.53
N HIS A 319 -15.74 -3.68 -4.56
CA HIS A 319 -15.38 -2.88 -3.37
C HIS A 319 -16.37 -1.75 -3.01
N ASP A 320 -17.31 -1.45 -3.88
CA ASP A 320 -18.27 -0.35 -3.76
C ASP A 320 -19.24 -0.51 -2.58
N GLY A 321 -19.63 -1.75 -2.25
CA GLY A 321 -20.56 -2.04 -1.16
C GLY A 321 -19.94 -2.02 0.25
N VAL A 322 -18.64 -2.32 0.38
CA VAL A 322 -18.04 -2.55 1.72
C VAL A 322 -17.83 -1.27 2.51
N GLY A 323 -17.74 -0.11 1.85
CA GLY A 323 -17.74 1.18 2.54
C GLY A 323 -19.07 1.48 3.23
N VAL A 324 -20.19 1.10 2.61
CA VAL A 324 -21.52 1.22 3.23
C VAL A 324 -21.65 0.26 4.41
N ASP A 325 -21.13 -0.97 4.28
CA ASP A 325 -21.08 -1.92 5.40
C ASP A 325 -20.34 -1.33 6.61
N LEU A 326 -19.17 -0.73 6.38
CA LEU A 326 -18.36 -0.12 7.44
C LEU A 326 -19.13 0.95 8.20
N VAL A 327 -19.79 1.86 7.47
CA VAL A 327 -20.59 2.92 8.10
C VAL A 327 -21.78 2.33 8.85
N ALA A 328 -22.50 1.40 8.22
CA ALA A 328 -23.70 0.79 8.79
C ALA A 328 -23.43 0.11 10.13
N MET A 329 -22.31 -0.60 10.26
CA MET A 329 -21.90 -1.25 11.49
C MET A 329 -21.78 -0.23 12.64
N CYS A 330 -21.10 0.89 12.44
CA CYS A 330 -20.93 1.90 13.48
C CYS A 330 -22.21 2.69 13.77
N VAL A 331 -22.90 3.19 12.74
CA VAL A 331 -24.03 4.12 12.93
C VAL A 331 -25.28 3.42 13.46
N ASN A 332 -25.50 2.15 13.11
CA ASN A 332 -26.61 1.38 13.68
C ASN A 332 -26.38 1.12 15.19
N ASP A 333 -25.13 1.04 15.64
CA ASP A 333 -24.79 0.93 17.07
C ASP A 333 -24.95 2.27 17.81
N LEU A 334 -24.71 3.41 17.15
CA LEU A 334 -24.97 4.72 17.73
C LEU A 334 -26.47 4.92 18.02
N ILE A 335 -27.33 4.60 17.05
CA ILE A 335 -28.77 4.83 17.20
C ILE A 335 -29.39 3.93 18.28
N VAL A 336 -28.76 2.80 18.61
CA VAL A 336 -29.20 1.94 19.71
C VAL A 336 -29.21 2.68 21.06
N GLN A 337 -28.34 3.68 21.23
CA GLN A 337 -28.31 4.56 22.40
C GLN A 337 -29.20 5.81 22.24
N GLY A 338 -29.93 5.93 21.13
CA GLY A 338 -30.73 7.11 20.78
C GLY A 338 -29.91 8.27 20.20
N ALA A 339 -28.66 8.02 19.81
CA ALA A 339 -27.76 9.06 19.29
C ALA A 339 -27.92 9.29 17.80
N GLU A 340 -28.05 10.56 17.42
CA GLU A 340 -27.96 11.01 16.03
C GLU A 340 -26.50 10.95 15.56
N PRO A 341 -26.17 10.22 14.49
CA PRO A 341 -24.83 10.23 13.92
C PRO A 341 -24.45 11.64 13.43
N LEU A 342 -23.29 12.15 13.85
CA LEU A 342 -22.81 13.48 13.49
C LEU A 342 -21.74 13.41 12.40
N PHE A 343 -20.67 12.66 12.67
CA PHE A 343 -19.56 12.51 11.74
C PHE A 343 -18.93 11.12 11.80
N PHE A 344 -18.18 10.82 10.75
CA PHE A 344 -17.49 9.57 10.53
C PHE A 344 -16.02 9.84 10.17
N LEU A 345 -15.13 8.98 10.64
CA LEU A 345 -13.77 8.85 10.16
C LEU A 345 -13.47 7.40 9.77
N ASP A 346 -12.56 7.22 8.83
CA ASP A 346 -12.13 5.89 8.38
C ASP A 346 -10.61 5.70 8.48
N TYR A 347 -10.21 4.44 8.58
CA TYR A 347 -8.82 4.00 8.50
C TYR A 347 -8.73 2.85 7.50
N TYR A 348 -8.02 3.09 6.40
CA TYR A 348 -7.79 2.14 5.33
C TYR A 348 -6.34 1.65 5.40
N ALA A 349 -6.14 0.35 5.65
CA ALA A 349 -4.82 -0.27 5.69
C ALA A 349 -4.66 -1.28 4.55
N THR A 350 -3.56 -1.25 3.82
CA THR A 350 -3.32 -2.17 2.69
C THR A 350 -1.85 -2.57 2.57
N GLY A 351 -1.56 -3.67 1.88
CA GLY A 351 -0.19 -4.06 1.55
C GLY A 351 0.43 -3.17 0.47
N ALA A 352 -0.37 -2.77 -0.51
CA ALA A 352 0.01 -1.84 -1.57
C ALA A 352 -1.25 -1.07 -2.02
N LEU A 353 -1.13 0.24 -2.17
CA LEU A 353 -2.27 1.10 -2.48
C LEU A 353 -2.70 0.95 -3.94
N SER A 354 -3.94 0.51 -4.14
CA SER A 354 -4.67 0.64 -5.40
C SER A 354 -5.63 1.83 -5.28
N VAL A 355 -5.30 2.93 -5.97
CA VAL A 355 -6.11 4.17 -5.93
C VAL A 355 -7.56 3.91 -6.35
N ALA A 356 -7.78 3.02 -7.32
CA ALA A 356 -9.11 2.69 -7.79
C ALA A 356 -9.95 1.92 -6.75
N GLU A 357 -9.33 0.96 -6.06
CA GLU A 357 -10.00 0.17 -5.02
C GLU A 357 -10.29 1.02 -3.79
N ALA A 358 -9.29 1.77 -3.30
CA ALA A 358 -9.45 2.65 -2.16
C ALA A 358 -10.51 3.73 -2.43
N ALA A 359 -10.53 4.33 -3.63
CA ALA A 359 -11.55 5.29 -3.99
C ALA A 359 -12.96 4.66 -4.00
N ALA A 360 -13.14 3.46 -4.55
CA ALA A 360 -14.43 2.78 -4.54
C ALA A 360 -14.93 2.49 -3.11
N VAL A 361 -14.03 2.09 -2.20
CA VAL A 361 -14.36 1.92 -0.78
C VAL A 361 -14.80 3.24 -0.16
N VAL A 362 -14.01 4.32 -0.32
CA VAL A 362 -14.32 5.63 0.28
C VAL A 362 -15.60 6.23 -0.31
N GLU A 363 -15.87 6.04 -1.59
CA GLU A 363 -17.14 6.42 -2.22
C GLU A 363 -18.32 5.68 -1.58
N GLY A 364 -18.16 4.39 -1.26
CA GLY A 364 -19.11 3.61 -0.47
C GLY A 364 -19.29 4.14 0.97
N ILE A 365 -18.20 4.54 1.63
CA ILE A 365 -18.26 5.19 2.97
C ILE A 365 -19.06 6.49 2.87
N ALA A 366 -18.79 7.33 1.86
CA ALA A 366 -19.52 8.57 1.64
C ALA A 366 -21.03 8.31 1.38
N GLU A 367 -21.38 7.26 0.63
CA GLU A 367 -22.77 6.83 0.47
C GLU A 367 -23.40 6.43 1.80
N GLY A 368 -22.73 5.61 2.62
CA GLY A 368 -23.20 5.23 3.95
C GLY A 368 -23.40 6.44 4.86
N CYS A 369 -22.47 7.40 4.84
CA CYS A 369 -22.54 8.65 5.58
C CYS A 369 -23.77 9.48 5.17
N ARG A 370 -24.04 9.60 3.87
CA ARG A 370 -25.26 10.26 3.38
C ARG A 370 -26.52 9.55 3.85
N GLN A 371 -26.60 8.22 3.74
CA GLN A 371 -27.74 7.46 4.25
C GLN A 371 -27.96 7.67 5.75
N SER A 372 -26.88 7.90 6.50
CA SER A 372 -26.89 8.13 7.95
C SER A 372 -27.05 9.60 8.36
N ASN A 373 -27.01 10.53 7.40
CA ASN A 373 -26.95 11.97 7.64
C ASN A 373 -25.75 12.40 8.51
N CYS A 374 -24.59 11.75 8.37
CA CYS A 374 -23.34 12.18 9.03
C CYS A 374 -22.31 12.67 8.01
N GLY A 375 -21.41 13.55 8.44
CA GLY A 375 -20.30 14.01 7.60
C GLY A 375 -19.12 13.04 7.63
N LEU A 376 -18.50 12.76 6.49
CA LEU A 376 -17.19 12.10 6.40
C LEU A 376 -16.10 13.17 6.51
N ILE A 377 -15.52 13.33 7.70
CA ILE A 377 -14.73 14.53 8.04
C ILE A 377 -13.22 14.31 8.05
N GLY A 378 -12.79 13.08 7.81
CA GLY A 378 -11.38 12.73 7.74
C GLY A 378 -11.20 11.22 7.69
N GLY A 379 -10.00 10.79 7.33
CA GLY A 379 -9.61 9.40 7.33
C GLY A 379 -8.11 9.28 7.14
N GLU A 380 -7.59 8.07 7.21
CA GLU A 380 -6.18 7.79 7.04
C GLU A 380 -5.97 6.58 6.13
N THR A 381 -4.96 6.64 5.27
CA THR A 381 -4.60 5.55 4.34
C THR A 381 -3.16 5.12 4.61
N ALA A 382 -2.99 3.86 5.04
CA ALA A 382 -1.71 3.31 5.43
C ALA A 382 -1.29 2.15 4.52
N GLU A 383 -0.15 2.30 3.85
CA GLU A 383 0.53 1.21 3.14
C GLU A 383 1.51 0.49 4.08
N MET A 384 1.28 -0.80 4.27
CA MET A 384 2.03 -1.65 5.20
C MET A 384 2.34 -3.02 4.54
N PRO A 385 3.24 -3.06 3.53
CA PRO A 385 3.57 -4.28 2.77
C PRO A 385 4.16 -5.42 3.60
N SER A 386 4.68 -5.12 4.79
CA SER A 386 5.17 -6.14 5.74
C SER A 386 4.08 -6.76 6.61
N MET A 387 2.89 -6.16 6.65
CA MET A 387 1.75 -6.60 7.46
C MET A 387 0.65 -7.23 6.60
N TYR A 388 0.36 -6.65 5.43
CA TYR A 388 -0.68 -7.11 4.51
C TYR A 388 -0.07 -7.62 3.21
N ALA A 389 -0.61 -8.72 2.68
CA ALA A 389 -0.21 -9.21 1.37
C ALA A 389 -0.71 -8.26 0.26
N PRO A 390 -0.08 -8.25 -0.93
CA PRO A 390 -0.59 -7.49 -2.07
C PRO A 390 -2.05 -7.84 -2.40
N GLY A 391 -2.89 -6.82 -2.57
CA GLY A 391 -4.34 -6.97 -2.82
C GLY A 391 -5.18 -7.19 -1.56
N GLU A 392 -4.57 -7.30 -0.38
CA GLU A 392 -5.29 -7.34 0.89
C GLU A 392 -5.35 -5.95 1.53
N TYR A 393 -6.53 -5.59 1.98
CA TYR A 393 -6.78 -4.40 2.80
C TYR A 393 -7.70 -4.70 3.99
N ASP A 394 -7.63 -3.85 5.01
CA ASP A 394 -8.53 -3.85 6.15
C ASP A 394 -9.10 -2.44 6.37
N LEU A 395 -10.29 -2.39 6.96
CA LEU A 395 -11.06 -1.16 7.17
C LEU A 395 -11.49 -1.05 8.62
N ALA A 396 -11.23 0.11 9.23
CA ALA A 396 -11.81 0.49 10.50
C ALA A 396 -12.57 1.81 10.36
N GLY A 397 -13.75 1.88 10.98
CA GLY A 397 -14.63 3.01 10.96
C GLY A 397 -14.81 3.59 12.36
N PHE A 398 -15.03 4.90 12.43
CA PHE A 398 -15.20 5.63 13.67
C PHE A 398 -16.37 6.60 13.50
N ALA A 399 -17.50 6.30 14.14
CA ALA A 399 -18.65 7.17 14.13
C ALA A 399 -18.79 7.89 15.47
N VAL A 400 -19.10 9.18 15.43
CA VAL A 400 -19.48 9.95 16.62
C VAL A 400 -20.89 10.47 16.41
N GLY A 401 -21.76 10.20 17.38
CA GLY A 401 -23.12 10.71 17.46
C GLY A 401 -23.36 11.57 18.68
N ALA A 402 -24.51 12.23 18.72
CA ALA A 402 -24.95 13.04 19.84
C ALA A 402 -26.38 12.71 20.27
N VAL A 403 -26.61 12.78 21.58
CA VAL A 403 -27.91 12.51 22.19
C VAL A 403 -28.10 13.42 23.39
N ARG A 404 -29.34 13.85 23.63
CA ARG A 404 -29.65 14.60 24.86
C ARG A 404 -29.67 13.63 26.04
N ARG A 405 -29.16 14.05 27.19
CA ARG A 405 -29.07 13.21 28.41
C ARG A 405 -30.39 12.52 28.78
N GLY A 406 -31.53 13.19 28.61
CA GLY A 406 -32.86 12.63 28.89
C GLY A 406 -33.48 11.79 27.76
N ALA A 407 -32.82 11.70 26.61
CA ALA A 407 -33.29 10.98 25.41
C ALA A 407 -32.50 9.69 25.14
N MET A 408 -31.57 9.31 26.02
CA MET A 408 -30.80 8.08 25.93
C MET A 408 -31.70 6.84 25.86
N ARG A 409 -31.19 5.80 25.21
CA ARG A 409 -31.77 4.45 25.19
C ARG A 409 -30.77 3.45 25.78
N PRO A 410 -31.25 2.32 26.32
CA PRO A 410 -32.65 1.93 26.48
C PRO A 410 -33.36 2.67 27.64
N LEU A 411 -34.68 2.80 27.54
CA LEU A 411 -35.58 3.13 28.64
C LEU A 411 -35.96 1.85 29.42
N PRO A 412 -36.45 1.95 30.67
CA PRO A 412 -36.93 0.79 31.41
C PRO A 412 -38.00 0.03 30.63
N LEU A 413 -37.74 -1.27 30.43
CA LEU A 413 -38.65 -2.18 29.76
C LEU A 413 -39.51 -2.91 30.78
N ARG A 414 -40.72 -3.27 30.37
CA ARG A 414 -41.69 -3.97 31.22
C ARG A 414 -42.40 -5.09 30.46
N PRO A 415 -42.85 -6.15 31.14
CA PRO A 415 -43.68 -7.17 30.53
C PRO A 415 -44.88 -6.56 29.78
N GLY A 416 -45.13 -7.06 28.58
CA GLY A 416 -46.14 -6.57 27.65
C GLY A 416 -45.64 -5.53 26.65
N ASP A 417 -44.44 -4.96 26.80
CA ASP A 417 -43.88 -4.06 25.78
C ASP A 417 -43.74 -4.79 24.44
N ALA A 418 -44.15 -4.14 23.34
CA ALA A 418 -44.20 -4.77 22.03
C ALA A 418 -42.79 -4.83 21.41
N VAL A 419 -42.48 -5.97 20.79
CA VAL A 419 -41.20 -6.24 20.13
C VAL A 419 -41.41 -6.34 18.62
N LEU A 420 -40.75 -5.46 17.89
CA LEU A 420 -40.74 -5.39 16.44
C LEU A 420 -39.35 -5.78 15.91
N GLY A 421 -39.30 -6.31 14.69
CA GLY A 421 -38.07 -6.57 13.95
C GLY A 421 -38.06 -5.82 12.61
N LEU A 422 -36.94 -5.21 12.25
CA LEU A 422 -36.73 -4.63 10.93
C LEU A 422 -35.96 -5.58 10.03
N ALA A 423 -36.41 -5.73 8.80
CA ALA A 423 -35.77 -6.63 7.85
C ALA A 423 -34.30 -6.24 7.59
N SER A 424 -33.43 -7.24 7.55
CA SER A 424 -32.07 -7.10 7.03
C SER A 424 -32.07 -7.12 5.50
N SER A 425 -31.06 -6.51 4.87
CA SER A 425 -30.82 -6.62 3.42
C SER A 425 -30.17 -7.95 3.00
N GLY A 426 -29.78 -8.78 3.96
CA GLY A 426 -29.09 -10.05 3.73
C GLY A 426 -28.24 -10.42 4.95
N VAL A 427 -27.08 -11.02 4.71
CA VAL A 427 -26.14 -11.46 5.77
C VAL A 427 -25.54 -10.28 6.56
N HIS A 428 -25.61 -9.06 6.02
CA HIS A 428 -24.97 -7.85 6.55
C HIS A 428 -23.45 -8.01 6.57
N SER A 429 -22.78 -7.76 7.70
CA SER A 429 -21.31 -7.83 7.84
C SER A 429 -20.83 -8.90 8.83
N ASN A 430 -21.70 -9.82 9.26
CA ASN A 430 -21.40 -10.83 10.29
C ASN A 430 -21.58 -12.27 9.78
N GLY A 431 -20.85 -13.23 10.37
CA GLY A 431 -20.97 -14.65 10.03
C GLY A 431 -20.28 -15.09 8.73
N PHE A 432 -19.51 -14.21 8.06
CA PHE A 432 -18.88 -14.49 6.78
C PHE A 432 -17.82 -15.60 6.83
N SER A 433 -17.18 -15.83 7.98
CA SER A 433 -16.32 -17.00 8.20
C SER A 433 -17.09 -18.32 8.01
N LEU A 434 -18.31 -18.40 8.52
CA LEU A 434 -19.18 -19.58 8.36
C LEU A 434 -19.70 -19.67 6.93
N VAL A 435 -20.11 -18.55 6.32
CA VAL A 435 -20.52 -18.50 4.90
C VAL A 435 -19.43 -19.11 4.02
N ARG A 436 -18.18 -18.65 4.15
CA ARG A 436 -17.04 -19.17 3.38
C ARG A 436 -16.82 -20.66 3.61
N LYS A 437 -17.01 -21.15 4.84
CA LYS A 437 -16.89 -22.57 5.14
C LYS A 437 -17.99 -23.41 4.47
N VAL A 438 -19.24 -22.92 4.46
CA VAL A 438 -20.36 -23.58 3.79
C VAL A 438 -20.12 -23.65 2.27
N LEU A 439 -19.68 -22.55 1.65
CA LEU A 439 -19.33 -22.52 0.22
C LEU A 439 -18.21 -23.51 -0.11
N ALA A 440 -17.17 -23.57 0.72
CA ALA A 440 -16.05 -24.49 0.52
C ALA A 440 -16.50 -25.96 0.61
N VAL A 441 -17.38 -26.31 1.56
CA VAL A 441 -17.95 -27.66 1.67
C VAL A 441 -18.84 -28.00 0.48
N ALA A 442 -19.59 -27.02 -0.04
CA ALA A 442 -20.41 -27.17 -1.24
C ALA A 442 -19.60 -27.23 -2.55
N GLY A 443 -18.29 -26.96 -2.51
CA GLY A 443 -17.44 -26.88 -3.69
C GLY A 443 -17.78 -25.70 -4.61
N LEU A 444 -18.32 -24.61 -4.06
CA LEU A 444 -18.75 -23.44 -4.82
C LEU A 444 -17.78 -22.27 -4.63
N GLY A 445 -17.40 -21.63 -5.74
CA GLY A 445 -16.69 -20.34 -5.74
C GLY A 445 -17.65 -19.15 -5.72
N PHE A 446 -17.16 -17.95 -5.40
CA PHE A 446 -18.01 -16.76 -5.27
C PHE A 446 -18.69 -16.33 -6.59
N SER A 447 -18.06 -16.57 -7.73
CA SER A 447 -18.65 -16.26 -9.05
C SER A 447 -19.69 -17.29 -9.52
N ALA A 448 -19.92 -18.37 -8.76
CA ALA A 448 -20.95 -19.35 -9.11
C ALA A 448 -22.36 -18.72 -9.03
N PRO A 449 -23.32 -19.19 -9.85
CA PRO A 449 -24.71 -18.75 -9.76
C PRO A 449 -25.27 -18.98 -8.35
N ALA A 450 -25.99 -17.99 -7.81
CA ALA A 450 -26.67 -18.12 -6.52
C ALA A 450 -27.94 -18.99 -6.69
N PRO A 451 -28.02 -20.19 -6.08
CA PRO A 451 -29.17 -21.10 -6.29
C PRO A 451 -30.51 -20.52 -5.82
N PHE A 452 -30.46 -19.54 -4.92
CA PHE A 452 -31.60 -18.88 -4.28
C PHE A 452 -31.88 -17.48 -4.84
N ALA A 453 -31.12 -17.02 -5.84
CA ALA A 453 -31.31 -15.72 -6.48
C ALA A 453 -30.99 -15.81 -7.99
N PRO A 454 -31.97 -16.24 -8.81
CA PRO A 454 -31.78 -16.41 -10.25
C PRO A 454 -31.22 -15.15 -10.92
N GLY A 455 -30.21 -15.33 -11.78
CA GLY A 455 -29.56 -14.24 -12.52
C GLY A 455 -28.48 -13.47 -11.75
N ARG A 456 -28.19 -13.84 -10.50
CA ARG A 456 -27.11 -13.26 -9.68
C ARG A 456 -26.08 -14.33 -9.31
N SER A 457 -24.84 -13.92 -9.11
CA SER A 457 -23.80 -14.78 -8.52
C SER A 457 -23.92 -14.81 -6.99
N LEU A 458 -23.24 -15.77 -6.35
CA LEU A 458 -23.12 -15.81 -4.88
C LEU A 458 -22.46 -14.54 -4.35
N ALA A 459 -21.40 -14.05 -5.02
CA ALA A 459 -20.74 -12.80 -4.69
C ALA A 459 -21.73 -11.64 -4.68
N ASP A 460 -22.51 -11.46 -5.75
CA ASP A 460 -23.45 -10.34 -5.87
C ASP A 460 -24.45 -10.30 -4.71
N VAL A 461 -24.95 -11.47 -4.27
CA VAL A 461 -25.92 -11.53 -3.17
C VAL A 461 -25.24 -11.36 -1.81
N LEU A 462 -24.12 -12.03 -1.58
CA LEU A 462 -23.38 -11.98 -0.31
C LEU A 462 -22.75 -10.60 -0.05
N LEU A 463 -22.38 -9.87 -1.10
CA LEU A 463 -21.86 -8.51 -1.02
C LEU A 463 -22.95 -7.43 -0.99
N THR A 464 -24.23 -7.81 -0.91
CA THR A 464 -25.31 -6.83 -0.67
C THR A 464 -24.98 -6.01 0.58
N PRO A 465 -24.95 -4.65 0.49
CA PRO A 465 -24.57 -3.81 1.62
C PRO A 465 -25.51 -3.94 2.81
N THR A 466 -24.95 -3.74 4.00
CA THR A 466 -25.69 -3.70 5.27
C THR A 466 -26.70 -2.56 5.26
N ARG A 467 -27.89 -2.83 5.80
CA ARG A 467 -28.98 -1.85 5.86
C ARG A 467 -28.67 -0.81 6.94
N ILE A 468 -28.78 0.46 6.59
CA ILE A 468 -28.65 1.58 7.52
C ILE A 468 -30.05 2.01 7.97
N TYR A 469 -30.33 1.94 9.27
CA TYR A 469 -31.67 2.18 9.82
C TYR A 469 -31.88 3.61 10.36
N VAL A 470 -30.84 4.44 10.32
CA VAL A 470 -30.79 5.76 10.98
C VAL A 470 -31.96 6.67 10.57
N ARG A 471 -32.16 6.89 9.26
CA ARG A 471 -33.21 7.79 8.75
C ARG A 471 -34.63 7.33 9.09
N ALA A 472 -34.85 6.01 9.14
CA ALA A 472 -36.16 5.44 9.46
C ALA A 472 -36.48 5.54 10.96
N LEU A 473 -35.48 5.33 11.82
CA LEU A 473 -35.66 5.26 13.27
C LEU A 473 -35.57 6.62 13.98
N MET A 474 -34.70 7.52 13.53
CA MET A 474 -34.45 8.79 14.24
C MET A 474 -35.72 9.64 14.44
N PRO A 475 -36.64 9.77 13.45
CA PRO A 475 -37.87 10.55 13.62
C PRO A 475 -38.87 9.93 14.62
N LEU A 476 -38.69 8.67 15.00
CA LEU A 476 -39.59 7.89 15.87
C LEU A 476 -38.97 7.63 17.25
N MET A 477 -37.79 8.19 17.52
CA MET A 477 -37.00 7.83 18.70
C MET A 477 -37.75 8.09 20.01
N ASP A 478 -38.59 9.12 20.07
CA ASP A 478 -39.43 9.47 21.22
C ASP A 478 -40.45 8.39 21.60
N LYS A 479 -40.88 7.57 20.63
CA LYS A 479 -41.82 6.44 20.81
C LYS A 479 -41.12 5.11 21.10
N ILE A 480 -39.82 5.03 20.86
CA ILE A 480 -39.02 3.82 21.02
C ILE A 480 -38.47 3.74 22.43
N LYS A 481 -38.57 2.58 23.08
CA LYS A 481 -37.98 2.33 24.41
C LYS A 481 -36.59 1.74 24.33
N ALA A 482 -36.37 0.78 23.43
CA ALA A 482 -35.07 0.17 23.23
C ALA A 482 -34.89 -0.27 21.78
N LEU A 483 -33.63 -0.40 21.39
CA LEU A 483 -33.21 -0.90 20.09
C LEU A 483 -32.13 -1.95 20.33
N ALA A 484 -32.05 -2.98 19.49
CA ALA A 484 -30.90 -3.87 19.48
C ALA A 484 -30.49 -4.17 18.04
N HIS A 485 -29.28 -3.74 17.67
CA HIS A 485 -28.69 -4.01 16.37
C HIS A 485 -28.22 -5.48 16.34
N ILE A 486 -28.65 -6.25 15.36
CA ILE A 486 -28.41 -7.70 15.31
C ILE A 486 -27.17 -7.98 14.47
N THR A 487 -26.04 -8.17 15.16
CA THR A 487 -24.71 -8.36 14.58
C THR A 487 -24.13 -9.73 14.95
N GLY A 488 -22.83 -9.84 15.23
CA GLY A 488 -22.21 -11.06 15.74
C GLY A 488 -22.90 -11.56 17.02
N GLY A 489 -23.09 -12.87 17.12
CA GLY A 489 -23.87 -13.46 18.22
C GLY A 489 -25.40 -13.45 18.01
N GLY A 490 -25.86 -12.81 16.93
CA GLY A 490 -27.25 -12.82 16.47
C GLY A 490 -28.26 -12.36 17.53
N LEU A 491 -29.49 -12.88 17.49
CA LEU A 491 -30.52 -12.50 18.46
C LEU A 491 -30.14 -12.86 19.91
N PRO A 492 -29.60 -14.07 20.20
CA PRO A 492 -29.31 -14.49 21.57
C PRO A 492 -28.29 -13.62 22.31
N GLU A 493 -27.33 -13.01 21.62
CA GLU A 493 -26.32 -12.16 22.27
C GLU A 493 -26.62 -10.67 22.22
N ASN A 494 -27.33 -10.18 21.19
CA ASN A 494 -27.56 -8.75 21.02
C ASN A 494 -28.80 -8.24 21.75
N VAL A 495 -29.91 -8.99 21.73
CA VAL A 495 -31.15 -8.57 22.41
C VAL A 495 -30.97 -8.43 23.93
N PRO A 496 -30.29 -9.34 24.64
CA PRO A 496 -30.11 -9.20 26.09
C PRO A 496 -29.35 -7.95 26.53
N ARG A 497 -28.55 -7.34 25.66
CA ARG A 497 -27.76 -6.13 25.97
C ARG A 497 -28.63 -4.92 26.33
N VAL A 498 -29.90 -4.92 25.94
CA VAL A 498 -30.86 -3.85 26.24
C VAL A 498 -31.96 -4.26 27.22
N LEU A 499 -31.92 -5.50 27.73
CA LEU A 499 -32.88 -6.02 28.68
C LEU A 499 -32.36 -5.89 30.12
N ALA A 500 -33.28 -5.69 31.06
CA ALA A 500 -32.96 -5.86 32.48
C ALA A 500 -32.84 -7.36 32.83
N ALA A 501 -32.10 -7.69 33.89
CA ALA A 501 -31.79 -9.07 34.27
C ALA A 501 -33.03 -9.97 34.51
N ASP A 502 -34.16 -9.36 34.88
CA ASP A 502 -35.46 -9.97 35.19
C ASP A 502 -36.45 -9.95 34.01
N THR A 503 -36.03 -9.47 32.84
CA THR A 503 -36.84 -9.43 31.62
C THR A 503 -36.30 -10.35 30.52
N ALA A 504 -37.20 -10.84 29.69
CA ALA A 504 -36.91 -11.64 28.51
C ALA A 504 -37.80 -11.18 27.35
N VAL A 505 -37.43 -11.51 26.12
CA VAL A 505 -38.23 -11.30 24.92
C VAL A 505 -38.74 -12.63 24.41
N ARG A 506 -40.05 -12.69 24.14
CA ARG A 506 -40.71 -13.81 23.47
C ARG A 506 -40.95 -13.43 22.01
N ILE A 507 -40.42 -14.24 21.10
CA ILE A 507 -40.63 -14.09 19.66
C ILE A 507 -41.47 -15.26 19.17
N ASP A 508 -42.63 -14.98 18.59
CA ASP A 508 -43.53 -15.97 18.01
C ASP A 508 -43.39 -15.96 16.49
N VAL A 509 -42.55 -16.85 15.96
CA VAL A 509 -42.18 -16.86 14.54
C VAL A 509 -43.42 -16.96 13.65
N ALA A 510 -44.30 -17.93 13.91
CA ALA A 510 -45.48 -18.18 13.10
C ALA A 510 -46.49 -17.02 13.10
N ALA A 511 -46.62 -16.30 14.21
CA ALA A 511 -47.55 -15.17 14.34
C ALA A 511 -46.98 -13.86 13.79
N SER A 512 -45.65 -13.78 13.61
CA SER A 512 -44.95 -12.54 13.28
C SER A 512 -44.87 -12.22 11.78
N GLY A 513 -45.13 -13.20 10.91
CA GLY A 513 -44.88 -13.10 9.47
C GLY A 513 -43.38 -13.07 9.10
N TRP A 514 -42.48 -13.26 10.07
CA TRP A 514 -41.05 -13.36 9.84
C TRP A 514 -40.73 -14.57 8.97
N THR A 515 -40.37 -14.30 7.72
CA THR A 515 -39.97 -15.32 6.75
C THR A 515 -38.46 -15.32 6.62
N LEU A 516 -37.83 -16.48 6.80
CA LEU A 516 -36.38 -16.63 6.66
C LEU A 516 -35.96 -16.33 5.21
N PRO A 517 -35.10 -15.32 4.95
CA PRO A 517 -34.70 -14.98 3.59
C PRO A 517 -34.00 -16.14 2.85
N PRO A 518 -34.13 -16.22 1.50
CA PRO A 518 -33.62 -17.36 0.73
C PRO A 518 -32.13 -17.67 0.93
N VAL A 519 -31.30 -16.65 1.13
CA VAL A 519 -29.86 -16.83 1.41
C VAL A 519 -29.62 -17.63 2.70
N PHE A 520 -30.41 -17.39 3.75
CA PHE A 520 -30.28 -18.10 5.02
C PHE A 520 -30.90 -19.49 4.97
N LYS A 521 -32.00 -19.68 4.23
CA LYS A 521 -32.55 -21.02 3.94
C LYS A 521 -31.49 -21.88 3.26
N TRP A 522 -30.87 -21.35 2.21
CA TRP A 522 -29.80 -22.04 1.50
C TRP A 522 -28.57 -22.32 2.37
N LEU A 523 -28.12 -21.36 3.18
CA LEU A 523 -27.00 -21.57 4.12
C LEU A 523 -27.32 -22.63 5.16
N LYS A 524 -28.55 -22.64 5.69
CA LYS A 524 -29.02 -23.62 6.66
C LYS A 524 -29.02 -25.03 6.06
N GLU A 525 -29.61 -25.20 4.88
CA GLU A 525 -29.69 -26.49 4.18
C GLU A 525 -28.30 -27.00 3.76
N THR A 526 -27.52 -26.14 3.09
CA THR A 526 -26.19 -26.51 2.55
C THR A 526 -25.19 -26.77 3.67
N GLY A 527 -25.25 -25.98 4.74
CA GLY A 527 -24.38 -26.12 5.91
C GLY A 527 -24.88 -27.13 6.96
N ASN A 528 -26.07 -27.70 6.78
CA ASN A 528 -26.77 -28.52 7.77
C ASN A 528 -26.80 -27.84 9.16
N LEU A 529 -27.14 -26.55 9.20
CA LEU A 529 -27.14 -25.74 10.42
C LEU A 529 -28.43 -25.97 11.21
N SER A 530 -28.30 -26.10 12.54
CA SER A 530 -29.47 -26.02 13.41
C SER A 530 -30.05 -24.60 13.42
N GLN A 531 -31.33 -24.47 13.80
CA GLN A 531 -31.93 -23.14 14.00
C GLN A 531 -31.17 -22.32 15.05
N GLU A 532 -30.70 -22.97 16.11
CA GLU A 532 -29.91 -22.32 17.16
C GLU A 532 -28.59 -21.76 16.63
N GLU A 533 -27.85 -22.54 15.85
CA GLU A 533 -26.57 -22.08 15.27
C GLU A 533 -26.78 -20.97 14.25
N LEU A 534 -27.85 -21.07 13.45
CA LEU A 534 -28.25 -20.04 12.50
C LEU A 534 -28.53 -18.71 13.24
N LEU A 535 -29.32 -18.76 14.31
CA LEU A 535 -29.72 -17.58 15.09
C LEU A 535 -28.61 -16.99 15.96
N ARG A 536 -27.63 -17.81 16.35
CA ARG A 536 -26.43 -17.34 17.06
C ARG A 536 -25.42 -16.70 16.12
N THR A 537 -25.38 -17.12 14.86
CA THR A 537 -24.36 -16.63 13.91
C THR A 537 -24.87 -15.47 13.05
N PHE A 538 -26.13 -15.51 12.66
CA PHE A 538 -26.70 -14.61 11.66
C PHE A 538 -27.89 -13.84 12.21
N ASN A 539 -28.20 -12.73 11.54
CA ASN A 539 -29.41 -11.93 11.78
C ASN A 539 -30.70 -12.65 11.33
N ALA A 540 -30.59 -13.69 10.51
CA ALA A 540 -31.69 -14.52 9.99
C ALA A 540 -32.86 -13.71 9.39
N GLY A 541 -32.57 -12.55 8.80
CA GLY A 541 -33.57 -11.68 8.19
C GLY A 541 -34.00 -10.49 9.04
N VAL A 542 -33.58 -10.38 10.31
CA VAL A 542 -33.92 -9.26 11.21
C VAL A 542 -32.64 -8.53 11.60
N GLY A 543 -32.41 -7.36 11.03
CA GLY A 543 -31.19 -6.58 11.31
C GLY A 543 -31.29 -5.66 12.54
N MET A 544 -32.50 -5.32 12.98
CA MET A 544 -32.72 -4.46 14.15
C MET A 544 -33.97 -4.90 14.91
N ILE A 545 -33.88 -4.97 16.23
CA ILE A 545 -35.03 -5.11 17.12
C ILE A 545 -35.44 -3.73 17.63
N VAL A 546 -36.74 -3.48 17.68
CA VAL A 546 -37.32 -2.24 18.21
C VAL A 546 -38.34 -2.60 19.28
N VAL A 547 -38.16 -2.09 20.50
CA VAL A 547 -39.07 -2.29 21.62
C VAL A 547 -39.83 -1.00 21.89
N VAL A 548 -41.15 -1.07 21.93
CA VAL A 548 -42.06 0.09 22.04
C VAL A 548 -43.15 -0.16 23.08
N ASP A 549 -43.78 0.91 23.55
CA ASP A 549 -45.03 0.75 24.30
C ASP A 549 -46.12 0.17 23.36
N PRO A 550 -46.97 -0.76 23.82
CA PRO A 550 -48.02 -1.34 22.98
C PRO A 550 -48.96 -0.30 22.36
N ALA A 551 -49.20 0.82 23.08
CA ALA A 551 -50.02 1.91 22.56
C ALA A 551 -49.38 2.64 21.38
N GLU A 552 -48.05 2.63 21.28
CA GLU A 552 -47.28 3.29 20.21
C GLU A 552 -46.98 2.36 19.03
N GLN A 553 -47.18 1.04 19.19
CA GLN A 553 -46.79 0.02 18.23
C GLN A 553 -47.26 0.32 16.81
N ASP A 554 -48.55 0.59 16.63
CA ASP A 554 -49.12 0.84 15.30
C ASP A 554 -48.64 2.14 14.65
N ALA A 555 -48.34 3.17 15.46
CA ALA A 555 -47.79 4.42 14.97
C ALA A 555 -46.34 4.22 14.49
N VAL A 556 -45.55 3.47 15.25
CA VAL A 556 -44.16 3.15 14.91
C VAL A 556 -44.09 2.28 13.66
N VAL A 557 -44.90 1.21 13.58
CA VAL A 557 -44.97 0.33 12.39
C VAL A 557 -45.29 1.15 11.13
N ARG A 558 -46.35 1.97 11.16
CA ARG A 558 -46.71 2.82 10.02
C ARG A 558 -45.59 3.80 9.64
N GLY A 559 -44.93 4.41 10.62
CA GLY A 559 -43.82 5.34 10.36
C GLY A 559 -42.65 4.66 9.65
N LEU A 560 -42.30 3.45 10.10
CA LEU A 560 -41.24 2.64 9.51
C LEU A 560 -41.59 2.15 8.10
N GLU A 561 -42.82 1.69 7.87
CA GLU A 561 -43.30 1.26 6.55
C GLU A 561 -43.33 2.43 5.55
N VAL A 562 -43.75 3.62 5.99
CA VAL A 562 -43.67 4.86 5.19
C VAL A 562 -42.23 5.23 4.85
N ALA A 563 -41.29 4.96 5.75
CA ALA A 563 -39.85 5.12 5.49
C ALA A 563 -39.26 4.01 4.59
N GLY A 564 -40.07 3.03 4.17
CA GLY A 564 -39.68 1.94 3.28
C GLY A 564 -39.09 0.72 3.99
N GLU A 565 -39.22 0.63 5.31
CA GLU A 565 -38.78 -0.56 6.06
C GLU A 565 -39.84 -1.67 6.03
N THR A 566 -39.38 -2.92 6.02
CA THR A 566 -40.25 -4.08 6.27
C THR A 566 -40.20 -4.41 7.76
N VAL A 567 -41.38 -4.45 8.40
CA VAL A 567 -41.50 -4.60 9.86
C VAL A 567 -42.21 -5.90 10.22
N PHE A 568 -41.60 -6.68 11.11
CA PHE A 568 -42.17 -7.89 11.69
C PHE A 568 -42.67 -7.61 13.10
N ARG A 569 -43.89 -8.04 13.43
CA ARG A 569 -44.43 -7.97 14.80
C ARG A 569 -44.01 -9.24 15.53
N LEU A 570 -42.80 -9.24 16.06
CA LEU A 570 -42.13 -10.45 16.54
C LEU A 570 -42.76 -11.00 17.83
N GLY A 571 -43.19 -10.15 18.75
CA GLY A 571 -43.80 -10.58 19.99
C GLY A 571 -43.74 -9.51 21.07
N GLU A 572 -43.36 -9.89 22.28
CA GLU A 572 -43.41 -9.00 23.45
C GLU A 572 -42.31 -9.29 24.48
N VAL A 573 -42.03 -8.29 25.31
CA VAL A 573 -41.23 -8.44 26.53
C VAL A 573 -42.07 -9.19 27.57
N GLN A 574 -41.44 -10.06 28.35
CA GLN A 574 -42.05 -10.80 29.44
C GLN A 574 -41.11 -10.88 30.65
N ALA A 575 -41.64 -11.31 31.79
CA ALA A 575 -40.82 -11.63 32.95
C ALA A 575 -39.92 -12.84 32.64
N ARG A 576 -38.66 -12.77 33.03
CA ARG A 576 -37.71 -13.87 32.88
C ARG A 576 -38.06 -14.97 33.89
N ALA A 577 -38.11 -16.23 33.43
CA ALA A 577 -38.52 -17.36 34.25
C ALA A 577 -37.54 -17.75 35.38
N GLY A 578 -36.37 -17.11 35.44
CA GLY A 578 -35.35 -17.29 36.48
C GLY A 578 -33.98 -16.76 36.03
N PRO A 579 -32.98 -16.67 36.93
CA PRO A 579 -31.67 -16.11 36.63
C PRO A 579 -30.90 -16.84 35.51
N ASP A 580 -31.14 -18.14 35.35
CA ASP A 580 -30.48 -19.00 34.35
C ASP A 580 -31.30 -19.21 33.08
N ALA A 581 -32.55 -18.74 33.04
CA ALA A 581 -33.41 -18.89 31.87
C ALA A 581 -32.90 -18.00 30.72
N PRO A 582 -33.03 -18.39 29.44
CA PRO A 582 -32.64 -17.52 28.33
C PRO A 582 -33.49 -16.23 28.32
N GLN A 583 -32.87 -15.12 27.94
CA GLN A 583 -33.57 -13.83 27.77
C GLN A 583 -34.17 -13.65 26.37
N VAL A 584 -33.91 -14.57 25.45
CA VAL A 584 -34.54 -14.61 24.12
C VAL A 584 -35.18 -15.98 23.95
N ILE A 585 -36.50 -16.00 23.79
CA ILE A 585 -37.28 -17.22 23.67
C ILE A 585 -37.95 -17.22 22.29
N ILE A 586 -37.55 -18.17 21.46
CA ILE A 586 -38.07 -18.33 20.10
C ILE A 586 -39.13 -19.43 20.11
N ASN A 587 -40.38 -19.07 19.84
CA ASN A 587 -41.50 -19.99 19.69
C ASN A 587 -41.75 -20.25 18.19
N GLY A 588 -41.54 -21.50 17.78
CA GLY A 588 -41.76 -21.95 16.40
C GLY A 588 -40.46 -22.19 15.62
N SER A 589 -40.63 -22.72 14.41
CA SER A 589 -39.53 -22.94 13.46
C SER A 589 -39.45 -21.81 12.43
N LEU A 590 -38.24 -21.49 12.00
CA LEU A 590 -37.95 -20.59 10.87
C LEU A 590 -38.03 -21.27 9.48
N ASP A 591 -38.37 -22.56 9.44
CA ASP A 591 -38.47 -23.35 8.21
C ASP A 591 -39.63 -22.93 7.28
#